data_AF-A6UUG8-F1
#
_entry.id   AF-A6UUG8-F1
#
_cell.length_a   1.000
_cell.length_b   1.000
_cell.length_c   1.000
_cell.angle_alpha   90.00
_cell.angle_beta   90.00
_cell.angle_gamma   90.00
#
_symmetry.space_group_name_H-M   'P 1'
#
loop_
_entity.id
_entity.type
_entity.pdbx_description
1 polymer ?
#
loop_
_entity_poly.entity_id
_entity_poly.type
_entity_poly.pdbx_seq_one_letter_code
_entity_poly.pdbx_strand_id
1 'polypeptide(L)'
;MDITTLTKLAIPILIIIVYTVNLIKGMQQPKLNNGIIISLLLLNMAIILSMFFINTTNLIMISIILTSLISSLLLLNKNIFELAVKILKMDLQWDDIVHRTVFPMSLYIFINPIIYFTMNGNLAIFLNGALDAIFNLINILGFQLLLFIFAFMGIGFGTRRSLKQCINRLGVGAPKILYIIFGLVGIFIINFLVWELPIYLTDLMSSQIKNTVVNALINQSSNVESAVQAMKEAIPSLYEVIIMVIVVGVSEELLFRGALQPRFGNLYTSLLFSVLHFQYLSILAFVNVFLISYLFGIIKNRTNTSTTILIHMIYDFIAFGGLYLLYNII
;
A
#
# COMPACT_ATOMS: atom_id res chain seq x y z
N MET A 1 -12.63 0.86 -24.49
CA MET A 1 -11.55 1.20 -23.54
C MET A 1 -11.21 -0.08 -22.80
N ASP A 2 -9.94 -0.43 -22.66
CA ASP A 2 -9.52 -1.63 -21.91
C ASP A 2 -9.33 -1.30 -20.42
N ILE A 3 -9.46 -2.31 -19.54
CA ILE A 3 -9.31 -2.17 -18.08
C ILE A 3 -7.94 -1.61 -17.68
N THR A 4 -6.91 -1.89 -18.50
CA THR A 4 -5.56 -1.34 -18.37
C THR A 4 -5.53 0.17 -18.52
N THR A 5 -6.39 0.75 -19.36
CA THR A 5 -6.47 2.21 -19.53
C THR A 5 -7.19 2.85 -18.34
N LEU A 6 -8.24 2.20 -17.83
CA LEU A 6 -8.98 2.69 -16.67
C LEU A 6 -8.10 2.70 -15.40
N THR A 7 -7.33 1.65 -15.19
CA THR A 7 -6.40 1.52 -14.05
C THR A 7 -5.27 2.55 -14.11
N LYS A 8 -4.73 2.85 -15.30
CA LYS A 8 -3.74 3.92 -15.50
C LYS A 8 -4.26 5.32 -15.11
N LEU A 9 -5.54 5.60 -15.32
CA LEU A 9 -6.16 6.88 -14.96
C LEU A 9 -6.54 6.98 -13.48
N ALA A 10 -6.65 5.86 -12.76
CA ALA A 10 -7.14 5.83 -11.39
C ALA A 10 -6.26 6.64 -10.42
N ILE A 11 -4.93 6.50 -10.52
CA ILE A 11 -3.98 7.20 -9.64
C ILE A 11 -4.04 8.73 -9.87
N PRO A 12 -3.90 9.26 -11.10
CA PRO A 12 -4.07 10.69 -11.35
C PRO A 12 -5.40 11.25 -10.86
N ILE A 13 -6.51 10.54 -11.09
CA ILE A 13 -7.84 10.96 -10.63
C ILE A 13 -7.88 11.05 -9.10
N LEU A 14 -7.35 10.05 -8.39
CA LEU A 14 -7.29 10.05 -6.93
C LEU A 14 -6.46 11.23 -6.39
N ILE A 15 -5.32 11.54 -7.01
CA ILE A 15 -4.48 12.68 -6.65
C ILE A 15 -5.26 13.99 -6.80
N ILE A 16 -5.96 14.17 -7.92
CA ILE A 16 -6.78 15.36 -8.19
C ILE A 16 -7.91 15.49 -7.15
N ILE A 17 -8.61 14.39 -6.85
CA ILE A 17 -9.67 14.37 -5.83
C ILE A 17 -9.11 14.79 -4.47
N VAL A 18 -8.02 14.16 -4.03
CA VAL A 18 -7.41 14.45 -2.73
C VAL A 18 -6.97 15.90 -2.66
N TYR A 19 -6.30 16.43 -3.69
CA TYR A 19 -5.91 17.84 -3.72
C TYR A 19 -7.12 18.77 -3.62
N THR A 20 -8.13 18.53 -4.46
CA THR A 20 -9.34 19.36 -4.55
C THR A 20 -10.09 19.40 -3.23
N VAL A 21 -10.25 18.26 -2.55
CA VAL A 21 -10.93 18.23 -1.25
C VAL A 21 -10.12 18.97 -0.18
N ASN A 22 -8.79 18.80 -0.19
CA ASN A 22 -7.91 19.52 0.72
C ASN A 22 -7.94 21.04 0.48
N LEU A 23 -8.06 21.47 -0.78
CA LEU A 23 -8.25 22.86 -1.20
C LEU A 23 -9.60 23.42 -0.73
N ILE A 24 -10.70 22.71 -1.01
CA ILE A 24 -12.05 23.10 -0.57
C ILE A 24 -12.09 23.29 0.95
N LYS A 25 -11.49 22.35 1.70
CA LYS A 25 -11.37 22.47 3.15
C LYS A 25 -10.55 23.69 3.57
N GLY A 26 -9.47 24.01 2.85
CA GLY A 26 -8.65 25.20 3.10
C GLY A 26 -9.41 26.51 2.84
N MET A 27 -10.28 26.53 1.83
CA MET A 27 -11.11 27.70 1.48
C MET A 27 -12.24 27.97 2.47
N GLN A 28 -12.59 27.01 3.33
CA GLN A 28 -13.68 27.11 4.32
C GLN A 28 -15.05 27.48 3.69
N GLN A 29 -15.31 27.02 2.46
CA GLN A 29 -16.56 27.30 1.74
C GLN A 29 -17.50 26.07 1.78
N PRO A 30 -18.51 26.03 2.65
CA PRO A 30 -19.34 24.84 2.85
C PRO A 30 -20.17 24.46 1.62
N LYS A 31 -20.52 25.43 0.75
CA LYS A 31 -21.25 25.16 -0.50
C LYS A 31 -20.46 24.22 -1.44
N LEU A 32 -19.13 24.33 -1.45
CA LEU A 32 -18.26 23.47 -2.27
C LEU A 32 -18.20 22.02 -1.76
N ASN A 33 -18.48 21.79 -0.46
CA ASN A 33 -18.53 20.44 0.10
C ASN A 33 -19.64 19.60 -0.56
N ASN A 34 -20.81 20.18 -0.79
CA ASN A 34 -21.90 19.46 -1.47
C ASN A 34 -21.54 19.19 -2.93
N GLY A 35 -20.91 20.16 -3.61
CA GLY A 35 -20.44 20.01 -4.98
C GLY A 35 -19.50 18.82 -5.15
N ILE A 36 -18.47 18.71 -4.31
CA ILE A 36 -17.51 17.60 -4.42
C ILE A 36 -18.14 16.24 -4.11
N ILE A 37 -19.06 16.15 -3.14
CA ILE A 37 -19.79 14.90 -2.86
C ILE A 37 -20.63 14.48 -4.07
N ILE A 38 -21.35 15.42 -4.70
CA ILE A 38 -22.13 15.15 -5.93
C ILE A 38 -21.21 14.68 -7.06
N SER A 39 -20.07 15.35 -7.28
CA SER A 39 -19.10 14.94 -8.30
C SER A 39 -18.57 13.52 -8.07
N LEU A 40 -18.30 13.14 -6.83
CA LEU A 40 -17.84 11.78 -6.49
C LEU A 40 -18.93 10.72 -6.67
N LEU A 41 -20.19 11.06 -6.37
CA LEU A 41 -21.32 10.15 -6.65
C LEU A 41 -21.54 9.96 -8.15
N LEU A 42 -21.42 11.03 -8.94
CA LEU A 42 -21.45 10.94 -10.41
C LEU A 42 -20.27 10.13 -10.96
N LEU A 43 -19.07 10.29 -10.37
CA LEU A 43 -17.92 9.47 -10.72
C LEU A 43 -18.17 7.98 -10.45
N ASN A 44 -18.67 7.63 -9.26
CA ASN A 44 -19.01 6.24 -8.92
C ASN A 44 -20.08 5.68 -9.87
N MET A 45 -21.09 6.47 -10.21
CA MET A 45 -22.12 6.09 -11.19
C MET A 45 -21.51 5.87 -12.59
N ALA A 46 -20.64 6.77 -13.05
CA ALA A 46 -19.95 6.63 -14.33
C ALA A 46 -19.05 5.39 -14.36
N ILE A 47 -18.35 5.08 -13.26
CA ILE A 47 -17.56 3.85 -13.12
C ILE A 47 -18.47 2.62 -13.26
N ILE A 48 -19.59 2.56 -12.55
CA ILE A 48 -20.55 1.45 -12.64
C ILE A 48 -21.07 1.28 -14.07
N LEU A 49 -21.50 2.37 -14.72
CA LEU A 49 -22.00 2.32 -16.09
C LEU A 49 -20.91 1.86 -17.07
N SER A 50 -19.67 2.35 -16.90
CA SER A 50 -18.55 1.98 -17.76
C SER A 50 -18.24 0.48 -17.72
N MET A 51 -18.49 -0.19 -16.59
CA MET A 51 -18.23 -1.63 -16.45
C MET A 51 -19.05 -2.49 -17.40
N PHE A 52 -20.22 -2.01 -17.86
CA PHE A 52 -21.04 -2.73 -18.85
C PHE A 52 -20.52 -2.60 -20.29
N PHE A 53 -19.55 -1.71 -20.54
CA PHE A 53 -18.99 -1.45 -21.87
C PHE A 53 -17.52 -1.86 -22.01
N ILE A 54 -16.86 -2.25 -20.91
CA ILE A 54 -15.46 -2.69 -20.91
C ILE A 54 -15.43 -4.22 -20.90
N ASN A 55 -14.68 -4.80 -21.84
CA ASN A 55 -14.46 -6.24 -21.89
C ASN A 55 -13.53 -6.68 -20.76
N THR A 56 -14.07 -7.24 -19.68
CA THR A 56 -13.33 -7.73 -18.50
C THR A 56 -13.91 -9.03 -17.97
N THR A 57 -13.24 -9.64 -16.99
CA THR A 57 -13.80 -10.80 -16.29
C THR A 57 -14.95 -10.39 -15.38
N ASN A 58 -15.92 -11.29 -15.20
CA ASN A 58 -17.05 -11.06 -14.29
C ASN A 58 -16.60 -10.72 -12.86
N LEU A 59 -15.49 -11.31 -12.40
CA LEU A 59 -14.96 -11.05 -11.06
C LEU A 59 -14.46 -9.60 -10.91
N ILE A 60 -13.70 -9.07 -11.88
CA ILE A 60 -13.26 -7.66 -11.86
C ILE A 60 -14.47 -6.73 -11.90
N MET A 61 -15.40 -6.97 -12.84
CA MET A 61 -16.60 -6.17 -13.03
C MET A 61 -17.42 -6.08 -11.73
N ILE A 62 -17.77 -7.22 -11.13
CA ILE A 62 -18.56 -7.28 -9.89
C ILE A 62 -17.83 -6.53 -8.76
N SER A 63 -16.51 -6.71 -8.65
CA SER A 63 -15.71 -6.09 -7.59
C SER A 63 -15.68 -4.56 -7.69
N ILE A 64 -15.55 -4.01 -8.90
CA ILE A 64 -15.58 -2.56 -9.15
C ILE A 64 -16.97 -2.00 -8.88
N ILE A 65 -18.04 -2.68 -9.32
CA ILE A 65 -19.42 -2.25 -9.10
C ILE A 65 -19.72 -2.22 -7.59
N LEU A 66 -19.43 -3.30 -6.86
CA LEU A 66 -19.62 -3.39 -5.42
C LEU A 66 -18.84 -2.31 -4.68
N THR A 67 -17.57 -2.09 -5.04
CA THR A 67 -16.74 -1.03 -4.43
C THR A 67 -17.34 0.35 -4.65
N SER A 68 -17.83 0.63 -5.85
CA SER A 68 -18.46 1.91 -6.21
C SER A 68 -19.78 2.13 -5.47
N LEU A 69 -20.57 1.07 -5.27
CA LEU A 69 -21.80 1.11 -4.48
C LEU A 69 -21.51 1.36 -3.00
N ILE A 70 -20.56 0.62 -2.40
CA ILE A 70 -20.18 0.80 -0.99
C ILE A 70 -19.58 2.20 -0.77
N SER A 71 -18.74 2.68 -1.68
CA SER A 71 -18.20 4.04 -1.65
C SER A 71 -19.32 5.09 -1.66
N SER A 72 -20.32 4.92 -2.52
CA SER A 72 -21.49 5.82 -2.58
C SER A 72 -22.33 5.78 -1.30
N LEU A 73 -22.53 4.59 -0.72
CA LEU A 73 -23.24 4.44 0.55
C LEU A 73 -22.51 5.15 1.70
N LEU A 74 -21.19 5.00 1.79
CA LEU A 74 -20.37 5.71 2.78
C LEU A 74 -20.36 7.22 2.56
N LEU A 75 -20.48 7.71 1.32
CA LEU A 75 -20.60 9.14 1.03
C LEU A 75 -21.95 9.71 1.46
N LEU A 76 -23.04 8.92 1.38
CA LEU A 76 -24.40 9.39 1.60
C LEU A 76 -24.92 9.18 3.03
N ASN A 77 -24.52 8.09 3.70
CA ASN A 77 -25.12 7.67 4.96
C ASN A 77 -24.16 7.79 6.14
N LYS A 78 -24.45 8.73 7.04
CA LYS A 78 -23.68 8.99 8.27
C LYS A 78 -23.55 7.74 9.15
N ASN A 79 -24.64 7.00 9.35
CA ASN A 79 -24.65 5.85 10.25
C ASN A 79 -23.75 4.72 9.71
N ILE A 80 -23.79 4.47 8.38
CA ILE A 80 -22.93 3.47 7.75
C ILE A 80 -21.46 3.89 7.84
N PHE A 81 -21.17 5.18 7.59
CA PHE A 81 -19.82 5.72 7.72
C PHE A 81 -19.28 5.56 9.15
N GLU A 82 -20.03 6.01 10.16
CA GLU A 82 -19.60 5.93 11.57
C GLU A 82 -19.47 4.48 12.06
N LEU A 83 -20.35 3.58 11.61
CA LEU A 83 -20.24 2.15 11.88
C LEU A 83 -18.94 1.58 11.31
N ALA A 84 -18.62 1.89 10.05
CA ALA A 84 -17.39 1.43 9.40
C ALA A 84 -16.13 1.98 10.09
N VAL A 85 -16.13 3.27 10.44
CA VAL A 85 -15.07 3.93 11.22
C VAL A 85 -14.85 3.23 12.56
N LYS A 86 -15.92 2.88 13.27
CA LYS A 86 -15.86 2.17 14.55
C LYS A 86 -15.32 0.74 14.40
N ILE A 87 -15.82 -0.03 13.43
CA ILE A 87 -15.37 -1.41 13.17
C ILE A 87 -13.88 -1.44 12.84
N LEU A 88 -13.44 -0.50 12.00
CA LEU A 88 -12.05 -0.42 11.54
C LEU A 88 -11.12 0.31 12.52
N LYS A 89 -11.64 0.78 13.66
CA LYS A 89 -10.91 1.51 14.70
C LYS A 89 -10.17 2.75 14.16
N MET A 90 -10.86 3.54 13.34
CA MET A 90 -10.36 4.77 12.73
C MET A 90 -10.69 6.01 13.58
N ASP A 91 -9.93 7.08 13.38
CA ASP A 91 -10.19 8.43 13.89
C ASP A 91 -10.62 9.34 12.72
N LEU A 92 -11.84 9.10 12.22
CA LEU A 92 -12.46 9.86 11.14
C LEU A 92 -13.77 10.48 11.63
N GLN A 93 -14.11 11.63 11.04
CA GLN A 93 -15.28 12.43 11.43
C GLN A 93 -16.15 12.68 10.20
N TRP A 94 -17.46 12.48 10.32
CA TRP A 94 -18.41 12.67 9.23
C TRP A 94 -18.41 14.11 8.69
N ASP A 95 -18.34 15.09 9.58
CA ASP A 95 -18.43 16.51 9.24
C ASP A 95 -17.14 17.05 8.58
N ASP A 96 -16.05 16.29 8.66
CA ASP A 96 -14.80 16.62 7.99
C ASP A 96 -14.84 16.11 6.53
N ILE A 97 -14.95 17.05 5.58
CA ILE A 97 -15.06 16.71 4.16
C ILE A 97 -13.90 15.84 3.66
N VAL A 98 -12.67 16.03 4.17
CA VAL A 98 -11.52 15.19 3.78
C VAL A 98 -11.73 13.75 4.25
N HIS A 99 -12.24 13.56 5.47
CA HIS A 99 -12.53 12.22 5.98
C HIS A 99 -13.67 11.56 5.22
N ARG A 100 -14.74 12.32 4.96
CA ARG A 100 -15.92 11.85 4.23
C ARG A 100 -15.61 11.47 2.78
N THR A 101 -14.59 12.04 2.15
CA THR A 101 -14.21 11.67 0.77
C THR A 101 -13.09 10.65 0.69
N VAL A 102 -12.01 10.80 1.48
CA VAL A 102 -10.81 9.97 1.32
C VAL A 102 -11.07 8.53 1.75
N PHE A 103 -11.87 8.30 2.79
CA PHE A 103 -12.19 6.94 3.23
C PHE A 103 -13.01 6.13 2.22
N PRO A 104 -14.13 6.64 1.66
CA PRO A 104 -14.83 5.93 0.58
C PRO A 104 -13.94 5.68 -0.64
N MET A 105 -13.09 6.64 -1.01
CA MET A 105 -12.20 6.51 -2.16
C MET A 105 -11.06 5.51 -1.94
N SER A 106 -10.58 5.33 -0.69
CA SER A 106 -9.55 4.33 -0.42
C SER A 106 -10.04 2.88 -0.59
N LEU A 107 -11.35 2.63 -0.66
CA LEU A 107 -11.89 1.30 -0.96
C LEU A 107 -11.45 0.78 -2.34
N TYR A 108 -11.23 1.65 -3.32
CA TYR A 108 -10.76 1.25 -4.65
C TYR A 108 -9.38 0.58 -4.62
N ILE A 109 -8.58 0.81 -3.58
CA ILE A 109 -7.27 0.15 -3.41
C ILE A 109 -7.44 -1.36 -3.17
N PHE A 110 -8.55 -1.80 -2.56
CA PHE A 110 -8.84 -3.22 -2.31
C PHE A 110 -9.17 -4.01 -3.58
N ILE A 111 -9.34 -3.34 -4.71
CA ILE A 111 -9.52 -4.00 -6.01
C ILE A 111 -8.18 -4.57 -6.52
N ASN A 112 -7.05 -4.06 -6.03
CA ASN A 112 -5.71 -4.42 -6.51
C ASN A 112 -5.42 -5.94 -6.48
N PRO A 113 -5.66 -6.67 -5.37
CA PRO A 113 -5.46 -8.13 -5.34
C PRO A 113 -6.29 -8.87 -6.37
N ILE A 114 -7.53 -8.40 -6.61
CA ILE A 114 -8.47 -9.03 -7.55
C ILE A 114 -7.98 -8.87 -8.98
N ILE A 115 -7.48 -7.68 -9.34
CA ILE A 115 -6.89 -7.42 -10.65
C ILE A 115 -5.66 -8.32 -10.87
N TYR A 116 -4.72 -8.36 -9.92
CA TYR A 116 -3.53 -9.20 -10.04
C TYR A 116 -3.87 -10.69 -10.17
N PHE A 117 -4.81 -11.17 -9.35
CA PHE A 117 -5.25 -12.56 -9.39
C PHE A 117 -5.92 -12.94 -10.70
N THR A 118 -6.82 -12.08 -11.22
CA THR A 118 -7.60 -12.36 -12.44
C THR A 118 -6.80 -12.20 -13.72
N MET A 119 -5.80 -11.32 -13.74
CA MET A 119 -4.91 -11.12 -14.89
C MET A 119 -3.76 -12.14 -14.90
N ASN A 120 -3.86 -13.21 -14.11
CA ASN A 120 -2.85 -14.26 -13.92
C ASN A 120 -1.44 -13.71 -13.63
N GLY A 121 -1.38 -12.56 -12.96
CA GLY A 121 -0.16 -11.79 -12.75
C GLY A 121 0.79 -11.86 -13.93
N ASN A 122 0.43 -11.25 -15.07
CA ASN A 122 1.41 -10.86 -16.08
C ASN A 122 2.43 -9.87 -15.46
N LEU A 123 3.23 -10.37 -14.52
CA LEU A 123 4.54 -9.86 -14.08
C LEU A 123 5.48 -9.77 -15.30
N ALA A 124 5.19 -10.54 -16.36
CA ALA A 124 5.88 -10.56 -17.65
C ALA A 124 5.90 -9.22 -18.40
N ILE A 125 5.20 -8.17 -17.93
CA ILE A 125 5.28 -6.84 -18.54
C ILE A 125 6.52 -6.06 -18.08
N PHE A 126 7.22 -6.51 -17.03
CA PHE A 126 8.38 -5.79 -16.48
C PHE A 126 9.72 -6.50 -16.69
N LEU A 127 9.87 -7.56 -17.49
CA LEU A 127 11.13 -8.31 -17.51
C LEU A 127 11.53 -8.82 -18.90
N ASN A 128 11.82 -7.94 -19.86
CA ASN A 128 12.50 -8.33 -21.10
C ASN A 128 13.56 -7.31 -21.57
N GLY A 129 14.69 -7.25 -20.85
CA GLY A 129 15.94 -6.71 -21.37
C GLY A 129 16.52 -5.52 -20.61
N ALA A 130 17.74 -5.12 -20.96
CA ALA A 130 18.49 -4.07 -20.27
C ALA A 130 17.84 -2.67 -20.39
N LEU A 131 17.13 -2.40 -21.49
CA LEU A 131 16.31 -1.19 -21.63
C LEU A 131 15.08 -1.24 -20.72
N ASP A 132 14.43 -2.40 -20.61
CA ASP A 132 13.29 -2.61 -19.72
C ASP A 132 13.68 -2.40 -18.26
N ALA A 133 14.85 -2.87 -17.82
CA ALA A 133 15.35 -2.63 -16.46
C ALA A 133 15.48 -1.15 -16.10
N ILE A 134 16.00 -0.31 -17.01
CA ILE A 134 16.09 1.15 -16.81
C ILE A 134 14.69 1.78 -16.77
N PHE A 135 13.80 1.41 -17.69
CA PHE A 135 12.41 1.89 -17.68
C PHE A 135 11.68 1.45 -16.42
N ASN A 136 11.96 0.25 -15.89
CA ASN A 136 11.40 -0.23 -14.64
C ASN A 136 11.88 0.56 -13.44
N LEU A 137 13.19 0.83 -13.35
CA LEU A 137 13.73 1.65 -12.26
C LEU A 137 13.11 3.06 -12.30
N ILE A 138 13.00 3.67 -13.48
CA ILE A 138 12.32 4.96 -13.66
C ILE A 138 10.84 4.87 -13.24
N ASN A 139 10.14 3.80 -13.62
CA ASN A 139 8.74 3.59 -13.25
C ASN A 139 8.57 3.40 -11.74
N ILE A 140 9.45 2.63 -11.09
CA ILE A 140 9.44 2.42 -9.64
C ILE A 140 9.74 3.75 -8.93
N LEU A 141 10.82 4.45 -9.30
CA LEU A 141 11.16 5.75 -8.72
C LEU A 141 10.05 6.79 -8.95
N GLY A 142 9.44 6.80 -10.13
CA GLY A 142 8.31 7.66 -10.46
C GLY A 142 7.09 7.36 -9.60
N PHE A 143 6.75 6.09 -9.41
CA PHE A 143 5.67 5.67 -8.51
C PHE A 143 5.96 6.08 -7.06
N GLN A 144 7.19 5.89 -6.59
CA GLN A 144 7.56 6.27 -5.22
C GLN A 144 7.56 7.79 -5.01
N LEU A 145 7.98 8.56 -6.03
CA LEU A 145 7.83 10.01 -6.03
C LEU A 145 6.36 10.43 -5.93
N LEU A 146 5.45 9.73 -6.64
CA LEU A 146 4.02 9.99 -6.53
C LEU A 146 3.50 9.69 -5.12
N LEU A 147 3.89 8.58 -4.49
CA LEU A 147 3.51 8.27 -3.10
C LEU A 147 4.03 9.32 -2.11
N PHE A 148 5.27 9.77 -2.29
CA PHE A 148 5.86 10.86 -1.51
C PHE A 148 5.04 12.14 -1.64
N ILE A 149 4.74 12.57 -2.87
CA ILE A 149 3.91 13.76 -3.14
C ILE A 149 2.51 13.58 -2.50
N PHE A 150 1.92 12.40 -2.64
CA PHE A 150 0.61 12.09 -2.10
C PHE A 150 0.56 12.12 -0.57
N ALA A 151 1.65 11.73 0.11
CA ALA A 151 1.76 11.84 1.57
C ALA A 151 1.62 13.31 2.04
N PHE A 152 2.27 14.25 1.35
CA PHE A 152 2.18 15.69 1.67
C PHE A 152 0.86 16.31 1.23
N MET A 153 0.39 16.01 0.02
CA MET A 153 -0.88 16.52 -0.50
C MET A 153 -2.07 16.03 0.33
N GLY A 154 -2.07 14.75 0.73
CA GLY A 154 -3.12 14.14 1.55
C GLY A 154 -3.31 14.83 2.89
N ILE A 155 -2.22 15.31 3.50
CA ILE A 155 -2.28 16.11 4.73
C ILE A 155 -2.43 17.62 4.49
N GLY A 156 -2.62 18.07 3.25
CA GLY A 156 -2.95 19.47 2.95
C GLY A 156 -1.77 20.41 2.71
N PHE A 157 -0.60 19.89 2.34
CA PHE A 157 0.47 20.73 1.80
C PHE A 157 -0.02 21.50 0.56
N GLY A 158 0.38 22.76 0.42
CA GLY A 158 -0.02 23.62 -0.71
C GLY A 158 -1.49 24.07 -0.72
N THR A 159 -2.29 23.69 0.29
CA THR A 159 -3.71 24.05 0.37
C THR A 159 -4.07 24.72 1.70
N ARG A 160 -3.86 24.02 2.83
CA ARG A 160 -4.23 24.53 4.17
C ARG A 160 -3.13 24.42 5.22
N ARG A 161 -1.99 23.82 4.88
CA ARG A 161 -0.85 23.64 5.79
C ARG A 161 0.47 24.08 5.15
N SER A 162 1.33 24.68 5.95
CA SER A 162 2.71 25.00 5.58
C SER A 162 3.61 23.77 5.66
N LEU A 163 4.79 23.81 5.04
CA LEU A 163 5.76 22.70 5.05
C LEU A 163 6.11 22.25 6.48
N LYS A 164 6.35 23.20 7.39
CA LYS A 164 6.66 22.91 8.80
C LYS A 164 5.52 22.17 9.50
N GLN A 165 4.27 22.58 9.25
CA GLN A 165 3.09 21.90 9.80
C GLN A 165 2.95 20.49 9.21
N CYS A 166 3.26 20.31 7.93
CA CYS A 166 3.25 19.00 7.27
C CYS A 166 4.29 18.06 7.88
N ILE A 167 5.54 18.49 8.04
CA ILE A 167 6.61 17.68 8.66
C ILE A 167 6.21 17.24 10.08
N ASN A 168 5.69 18.17 10.88
CA ASN A 168 5.20 17.85 12.23
C ASN A 168 4.03 16.85 12.19
N ARG A 169 3.11 17.00 11.23
CA ARG A 169 1.93 16.13 11.08
C ARG A 169 2.28 14.74 10.55
N LEU A 170 3.31 14.62 9.72
CA LEU A 170 3.89 13.35 9.28
C LEU A 170 4.65 12.65 10.40
N GLY A 171 4.96 13.34 11.49
CA GLY A 171 5.69 12.76 12.62
C GLY A 171 7.12 12.42 12.25
N VAL A 172 7.80 13.26 11.47
CA VAL A 172 9.23 13.12 11.18
C VAL A 172 10.02 13.68 12.36
N GLY A 173 11.00 12.92 12.87
CA GLY A 173 11.78 13.31 14.04
C GLY A 173 13.01 12.42 14.22
N ALA A 174 13.72 12.57 15.34
CA ALA A 174 14.92 11.76 15.62
C ALA A 174 14.55 10.27 15.79
N PRO A 175 15.12 9.34 15.01
CA PRO A 175 14.83 7.91 15.13
C PRO A 175 15.22 7.35 16.50
N LYS A 176 14.40 6.44 17.04
CA LYS A 176 14.66 5.80 18.34
C LYS A 176 15.32 4.43 18.15
N ILE A 177 16.64 4.35 18.34
CA ILE A 177 17.47 3.16 18.07
C ILE A 177 16.91 1.88 18.73
N LEU A 178 16.48 1.96 19.99
CA LEU A 178 15.94 0.79 20.70
C LEU A 178 14.71 0.18 19.99
N TYR A 179 13.85 1.03 19.43
CA TYR A 179 12.68 0.57 18.67
C TYR A 179 13.03 0.07 17.28
N ILE A 180 14.18 0.49 16.72
CA ILE A 180 14.70 -0.09 15.48
C ILE A 180 15.07 -1.56 15.72
N ILE A 181 15.78 -1.84 16.81
CA ILE A 181 16.15 -3.21 17.20
C ILE A 181 14.89 -4.06 17.44
N PHE A 182 13.91 -3.56 18.20
CA PHE A 182 12.64 -4.27 18.40
C PHE A 182 11.87 -4.50 17.10
N GLY A 183 11.91 -3.54 16.17
CA GLY A 183 11.34 -3.70 14.84
C GLY A 183 11.99 -4.84 14.08
N LEU A 184 13.33 -4.86 13.98
CA LEU A 184 14.07 -5.89 13.25
C LEU A 184 13.88 -7.28 13.88
N VAL A 185 13.92 -7.40 15.20
CA VAL A 185 13.62 -8.66 15.92
C VAL A 185 12.17 -9.09 15.68
N GLY A 186 11.23 -8.15 15.72
CA GLY A 186 9.82 -8.43 15.44
C GLY A 186 9.59 -8.93 14.01
N ILE A 187 10.25 -8.33 13.02
CA ILE A 187 10.22 -8.81 11.63
C ILE A 187 10.77 -10.24 11.55
N PHE A 188 11.92 -10.51 12.16
CA PHE A 188 12.51 -11.85 12.18
C PHE A 188 11.55 -12.89 12.77
N ILE A 189 10.91 -12.58 13.90
CA ILE A 189 9.91 -13.46 14.52
C ILE A 189 8.71 -13.66 13.59
N ILE A 190 8.18 -12.60 12.99
CA ILE A 190 7.04 -12.70 12.06
C ILE A 190 7.39 -13.58 10.86
N ASN A 191 8.55 -13.36 10.24
CA ASN A 191 9.02 -14.16 9.12
C ASN A 191 9.16 -15.63 9.51
N PHE A 192 9.74 -15.93 10.68
CA PHE A 192 9.82 -17.30 11.19
C PHE A 192 8.42 -17.92 11.38
N LEU A 193 7.47 -17.18 11.98
CA LEU A 193 6.12 -17.68 12.23
C LEU A 193 5.34 -17.96 10.93
N VAL A 194 5.54 -17.15 9.89
CA VAL A 194 4.78 -17.27 8.64
C VAL A 194 5.40 -18.28 7.68
N TRP A 195 6.73 -18.31 7.57
CA TRP A 195 7.42 -19.11 6.55
C TRP A 195 8.01 -20.41 7.10
N GLU A 196 8.64 -20.37 8.27
CA GLU A 196 9.41 -21.51 8.80
C GLU A 196 8.57 -22.42 9.70
N LEU A 197 7.81 -21.84 10.62
CA LEU A 197 7.01 -22.60 11.60
C LEU A 197 6.04 -23.59 10.93
N PRO A 198 5.31 -23.25 9.85
CA PRO A 198 4.44 -24.22 9.18
C PRO A 198 5.19 -25.45 8.69
N ILE A 199 6.43 -25.31 8.21
CA ILE A 199 7.27 -26.42 7.75
C ILE A 199 7.60 -27.35 8.92
N TYR A 200 8.07 -26.81 10.05
CA TYR A 200 8.35 -27.60 11.26
C TYR A 200 7.10 -28.31 11.79
N LEU A 201 5.94 -27.66 11.73
CA LEU A 201 4.68 -28.29 12.14
C LEU A 201 4.29 -29.47 11.23
N THR A 202 4.69 -29.46 9.96
CA THR A 202 4.41 -30.59 9.05
C THR A 202 5.15 -31.88 9.45
N ASP A 203 6.27 -31.80 10.18
CA ASP A 203 7.01 -32.96 10.67
C ASP A 203 6.22 -33.77 11.71
N LEU A 204 5.19 -33.15 12.31
CA LEU A 204 4.27 -33.79 13.26
C LEU A 204 3.06 -34.42 12.56
N MET A 205 2.92 -34.27 11.24
CA MET A 205 1.76 -34.71 10.46
C MET A 205 2.02 -36.03 9.72
N SER A 206 0.96 -36.67 9.22
CA SER A 206 1.11 -37.84 8.35
C SER A 206 1.82 -37.47 7.04
N SER A 207 2.52 -38.44 6.43
CA SER A 207 3.30 -38.23 5.20
C SER A 207 2.48 -37.65 4.04
N GLN A 208 1.20 -38.02 3.92
CA GLN A 208 0.28 -37.51 2.90
C GLN A 208 -0.04 -36.02 3.10
N ILE A 209 -0.31 -35.62 4.35
CA ILE A 209 -0.62 -34.23 4.69
C ILE A 209 0.65 -33.37 4.59
N LYS A 210 1.78 -33.90 5.07
CA LYS A 210 3.09 -33.24 4.96
C LYS A 210 3.42 -32.87 3.52
N ASN A 211 3.34 -33.82 2.58
CA ASN A 211 3.63 -33.54 1.17
C ASN A 211 2.69 -32.48 0.58
N THR A 212 1.40 -32.50 0.93
CA THR A 212 0.42 -31.53 0.43
C THR A 212 0.72 -30.12 0.94
N VAL A 213 0.98 -29.98 2.24
CA VAL A 213 1.26 -28.68 2.87
C VAL A 213 2.61 -28.14 2.41
N VAL A 214 3.65 -28.97 2.37
CA VAL A 214 4.99 -28.57 1.91
C VAL A 214 4.95 -28.13 0.45
N ASN A 215 4.27 -28.85 -0.44
CA ASN A 215 4.13 -28.43 -1.84
C ASN A 215 3.39 -27.10 -1.97
N ALA A 216 2.34 -26.86 -1.15
CA ALA A 216 1.66 -25.57 -1.12
C ALA A 216 2.58 -24.44 -0.63
N LEU A 217 3.40 -24.68 0.39
CA LEU A 217 4.37 -23.70 0.92
C LEU A 217 5.47 -23.39 -0.10
N ILE A 218 5.99 -24.40 -0.80
CA ILE A 218 6.97 -24.25 -1.88
C ILE A 218 6.37 -23.40 -3.02
N ASN A 219 5.15 -23.68 -3.45
CA ASN A 219 4.51 -22.88 -4.50
C ASN A 219 4.28 -21.41 -4.09
N GLN A 220 3.97 -21.17 -2.81
CA GLN A 220 3.76 -19.82 -2.29
C GLN A 220 5.09 -19.04 -2.19
N SER A 221 6.16 -19.71 -1.75
CA SER A 221 7.51 -19.12 -1.67
C SER A 221 8.13 -18.90 -3.04
N SER A 222 7.97 -19.82 -3.99
CA SER A 222 8.53 -19.70 -5.34
C SER A 222 8.02 -18.46 -6.08
N ASN A 223 6.77 -18.06 -5.86
CA ASN A 223 6.23 -16.83 -6.46
C ASN A 223 6.90 -15.57 -5.89
N VAL A 224 7.16 -15.56 -4.58
CA VAL A 224 7.88 -14.46 -3.92
C VAL A 224 9.33 -14.42 -4.37
N GLU A 225 10.01 -15.57 -4.37
CA GLU A 225 11.40 -15.69 -4.80
C GLU A 225 11.59 -15.24 -6.25
N SER A 226 10.72 -15.66 -7.16
CA SER A 226 10.79 -15.26 -8.57
C SER A 226 10.66 -13.74 -8.75
N ALA A 227 9.72 -13.11 -8.01
CA ALA A 227 9.55 -11.66 -8.05
C ALA A 227 10.74 -10.91 -7.42
N VAL A 228 11.27 -11.40 -6.30
CA VAL A 228 12.45 -10.81 -5.64
C VAL A 228 13.69 -10.96 -6.51
N GLN A 229 13.89 -12.11 -7.15
CA GLN A 229 15.01 -12.37 -8.03
C GLN A 229 14.97 -11.45 -9.26
N ALA A 230 13.80 -11.30 -9.88
CA ALA A 230 13.60 -10.34 -10.96
C ALA A 230 13.95 -8.89 -10.56
N MET A 231 13.57 -8.47 -9.35
CA MET A 231 13.94 -7.15 -8.84
C MET A 231 15.45 -7.03 -8.59
N LYS A 232 16.11 -8.07 -8.08
CA LYS A 232 17.57 -8.10 -7.89
C LYS A 232 18.31 -8.02 -9.23
N GLU A 233 17.82 -8.70 -10.26
CA GLU A 233 18.39 -8.64 -11.61
C GLU A 233 18.23 -7.25 -12.24
N ALA A 234 17.14 -6.54 -11.95
CA ALA A 234 16.92 -5.17 -12.40
C ALA A 234 17.76 -4.12 -11.64
N ILE A 235 18.27 -4.45 -10.45
CA ILE A 235 19.00 -3.57 -9.54
C ILE A 235 20.32 -4.24 -9.13
N PRO A 236 21.27 -4.43 -10.07
CA PRO A 236 22.43 -5.29 -9.84
C PRO A 236 23.49 -4.70 -8.90
N SER A 237 23.53 -3.37 -8.72
CA SER A 237 24.60 -2.72 -7.96
C SER A 237 24.19 -2.30 -6.55
N LEU A 238 25.17 -2.27 -5.64
CA LEU A 238 24.97 -1.79 -4.26
C LEU A 238 24.38 -0.37 -4.22
N TYR A 239 24.84 0.50 -5.12
CA TYR A 239 24.39 1.90 -5.17
C TYR A 239 22.91 2.00 -5.54
N GLU A 240 22.45 1.23 -6.53
CA GLU A 240 21.05 1.20 -6.93
C GLU A 240 20.17 0.63 -5.81
N VAL A 241 20.64 -0.42 -5.10
CA VAL A 241 19.94 -0.95 -3.92
C VAL A 241 19.81 0.14 -2.85
N ILE A 242 20.88 0.87 -2.51
CA ILE A 242 20.85 1.94 -1.49
C ILE A 242 19.84 3.03 -1.88
N ILE A 243 19.87 3.52 -3.12
CA ILE A 243 18.90 4.52 -3.58
C ILE A 243 17.48 3.98 -3.48
N MET A 244 17.27 2.75 -3.92
CA MET A 244 15.95 2.15 -3.96
C MET A 244 15.36 2.05 -2.55
N VAL A 245 16.09 1.46 -1.61
CA VAL A 245 15.58 1.28 -0.24
C VAL A 245 15.34 2.61 0.47
N ILE A 246 16.16 3.64 0.20
CA ILE A 246 15.92 5.00 0.72
C ILE A 246 14.61 5.54 0.16
N VAL A 247 14.45 5.50 -1.16
CA VAL A 247 13.29 6.10 -1.83
C VAL A 247 12.00 5.41 -1.40
N VAL A 248 11.94 4.06 -1.46
CA VAL A 248 10.79 3.24 -1.01
C VAL A 248 10.51 3.46 0.47
N GLY A 249 11.52 3.29 1.32
CA GLY A 249 11.34 3.37 2.77
C GLY A 249 10.83 4.74 3.20
N VAL A 250 11.29 5.82 2.57
CA VAL A 250 10.82 7.19 2.85
C VAL A 250 9.42 7.43 2.31
N SER A 251 9.14 7.19 1.03
CA SER A 251 7.85 7.50 0.42
C SER A 251 6.71 6.72 1.05
N GLU A 252 6.89 5.42 1.27
CA GLU A 252 5.85 4.55 1.78
C GLU A 252 5.56 4.84 3.25
N GLU A 253 6.57 4.94 4.11
CA GLU A 253 6.34 5.19 5.53
C GLU A 253 5.77 6.59 5.79
N LEU A 254 6.18 7.60 5.00
CA LEU A 254 5.54 8.93 5.06
C LEU A 254 4.06 8.86 4.70
N LEU A 255 3.68 8.10 3.66
CA LEU A 255 2.29 7.94 3.28
C LEU A 255 1.51 7.12 4.31
N PHE A 256 1.94 5.89 4.59
CA PHE A 256 1.19 4.95 5.42
C PHE A 256 1.25 5.31 6.90
N ARG A 257 2.43 5.51 7.49
CA ARG A 257 2.54 5.78 8.94
C ARG A 257 2.39 7.26 9.29
N GLY A 258 2.87 8.13 8.42
CA GLY A 258 2.80 9.58 8.61
C GLY A 258 1.42 10.15 8.28
N ALA A 259 0.95 9.97 7.04
CA ALA A 259 -0.27 10.60 6.56
C ALA A 259 -1.54 9.81 6.95
N LEU A 260 -1.61 8.53 6.60
CA LEU A 260 -2.82 7.70 6.72
C LEU A 260 -3.07 7.21 8.15
N GLN A 261 -2.10 6.53 8.78
CA GLN A 261 -2.29 5.87 10.08
C GLN A 261 -2.87 6.77 11.19
N PRO A 262 -2.48 8.05 11.33
CA PRO A 262 -3.04 8.88 12.40
C PRO A 262 -4.53 9.18 12.25
N ARG A 263 -5.15 8.86 11.10
CA ARG A 263 -6.60 8.98 10.85
C ARG A 263 -7.25 7.64 10.58
N PHE A 264 -6.64 6.81 9.74
CA PHE A 264 -7.17 5.49 9.39
C PHE A 264 -6.90 4.41 10.44
N GLY A 265 -6.14 4.72 11.49
CA GLY A 265 -5.74 3.73 12.48
C GLY A 265 -4.75 2.71 11.90
N ASN A 266 -4.23 1.85 12.77
CA ASN A 266 -3.21 0.88 12.37
C ASN A 266 -3.79 -0.24 11.49
N LEU A 267 -4.97 -0.76 11.85
CA LEU A 267 -5.58 -1.91 11.20
C LEU A 267 -5.84 -1.63 9.71
N TYR A 268 -6.59 -0.58 9.39
CA TYR A 268 -6.94 -0.28 8.01
C TYR A 268 -5.74 0.18 7.18
N THR A 269 -4.84 0.98 7.76
CA THR A 269 -3.60 1.35 7.07
C THR A 269 -2.76 0.13 6.72
N SER A 270 -2.68 -0.87 7.61
CA SER A 270 -1.94 -2.10 7.35
C SER A 270 -2.60 -2.97 6.29
N LEU A 271 -3.94 -2.99 6.24
CA LEU A 271 -4.69 -3.63 5.16
C LEU A 271 -4.42 -2.94 3.81
N LEU A 272 -4.49 -1.61 3.76
CA LEU A 272 -4.19 -0.85 2.54
C LEU A 272 -2.77 -1.11 2.04
N PHE A 273 -1.80 -1.17 2.96
CA PHE A 273 -0.43 -1.50 2.64
C PHE A 273 -0.31 -2.91 2.06
N SER A 274 -0.89 -3.92 2.71
CA SER A 274 -0.74 -5.32 2.27
C SER A 274 -1.44 -5.62 0.95
N VAL A 275 -2.60 -5.01 0.65
CA VAL A 275 -3.28 -5.22 -0.64
C VAL A 275 -2.54 -4.61 -1.82
N LEU A 276 -1.71 -3.58 -1.59
CA LEU A 276 -0.82 -3.02 -2.60
C LEU A 276 0.39 -3.92 -2.87
N HIS A 277 0.70 -4.83 -1.94
CA HIS A 277 1.80 -5.79 -2.03
C HIS A 277 1.37 -7.17 -2.56
N PHE A 278 0.19 -7.27 -3.19
CA PHE A 278 -0.34 -8.54 -3.70
C PHE A 278 0.27 -8.98 -5.05
N GLN A 279 1.28 -8.28 -5.57
CA GLN A 279 2.01 -8.64 -6.80
C GLN A 279 2.67 -10.03 -6.71
N TYR A 280 2.94 -10.54 -5.52
CA TYR A 280 3.53 -11.87 -5.32
C TYR A 280 2.55 -13.01 -5.58
N LEU A 281 1.25 -12.74 -5.79
CA LEU A 281 0.19 -13.77 -5.91
C LEU A 281 0.25 -14.81 -4.78
N SER A 282 0.71 -14.40 -3.60
CA SER A 282 0.92 -15.26 -2.45
C SER A 282 0.09 -14.76 -1.27
N ILE A 283 -0.79 -15.63 -0.77
CA ILE A 283 -1.60 -15.34 0.41
C ILE A 283 -0.72 -15.29 1.67
N LEU A 284 0.33 -16.11 1.74
CA LEU A 284 1.28 -16.07 2.85
C LEU A 284 2.09 -14.78 2.83
N ALA A 285 2.54 -14.32 1.66
CA ALA A 285 3.19 -13.02 1.52
C ALA A 285 2.26 -11.88 1.94
N PHE A 286 0.98 -11.92 1.54
CA PHE A 286 -0.01 -10.94 1.98
C PHE A 286 -0.16 -10.89 3.51
N VAL A 287 -0.29 -12.04 4.17
CA VAL A 287 -0.36 -12.13 5.64
C VAL A 287 0.93 -11.64 6.28
N ASN A 288 2.09 -12.02 5.75
CA ASN A 288 3.40 -11.59 6.24
C ASN A 288 3.54 -10.06 6.19
N VAL A 289 3.27 -9.47 5.02
CA VAL A 289 3.32 -8.02 4.80
C VAL A 289 2.33 -7.30 5.70
N PHE A 290 1.12 -7.84 5.88
CA PHE A 290 0.14 -7.27 6.81
C PHE A 290 0.66 -7.25 8.26
N LEU A 291 1.23 -8.35 8.74
CA LEU A 291 1.76 -8.45 10.11
C LEU A 291 2.95 -7.50 10.33
N ILE A 292 3.89 -7.43 9.38
CA ILE A 292 5.03 -6.49 9.43
C ILE A 292 4.52 -5.05 9.43
N SER A 293 3.58 -4.73 8.54
CA SER A 293 2.95 -3.41 8.46
C SER A 293 2.25 -3.02 9.76
N TYR A 294 1.55 -3.97 10.38
CA TYR A 294 0.89 -3.77 11.66
C TYR A 294 1.89 -3.55 12.80
N LEU A 295 3.01 -4.29 12.82
CA LEU A 295 4.12 -4.07 13.74
C LEU A 295 4.70 -2.64 13.60
N PHE A 296 4.92 -2.18 12.36
CA PHE A 296 5.43 -0.82 12.12
C PHE A 296 4.46 0.22 12.64
N GLY A 297 3.17 0.01 12.49
CA GLY A 297 2.19 0.92 13.07
C GLY A 297 2.18 0.93 14.61
N ILE A 298 2.42 -0.20 15.27
CA ILE A 298 2.62 -0.24 16.73
C ILE A 298 3.86 0.58 17.11
N ILE A 299 4.97 0.40 16.39
CA ILE A 299 6.22 1.14 16.62
C ILE A 299 6.02 2.64 16.41
N LYS A 300 5.37 3.04 15.31
CA LYS A 300 5.05 4.45 15.04
C LYS A 300 4.24 5.08 16.17
N ASN A 301 3.28 4.35 16.76
CA ASN A 301 2.46 4.87 17.86
C ASN A 301 3.28 5.14 19.14
N ARG A 302 4.47 4.53 19.30
CA ARG A 302 5.39 4.74 20.43
C ARG A 302 6.58 5.66 20.09
N THR A 303 6.76 5.98 18.81
CA THR A 303 7.96 6.65 18.29
C THR A 303 7.62 7.77 17.30
N ASN A 304 8.07 7.66 16.06
CA ASN A 304 7.92 8.61 14.96
C ASN A 304 8.10 7.87 13.64
N THR A 305 7.71 8.51 12.54
CA THR A 305 7.77 7.93 11.19
C THR A 305 9.21 7.70 10.74
N SER A 306 10.17 8.50 11.19
CA SER A 306 11.59 8.31 10.88
C SER A 306 12.15 7.00 11.45
N THR A 307 11.63 6.54 12.59
CA THR A 307 12.00 5.24 13.16
C THR A 307 11.53 4.09 12.27
N THR A 308 10.30 4.16 11.74
CA THR A 308 9.78 3.11 10.86
C THR A 308 10.41 3.18 9.46
N ILE A 309 10.72 4.38 8.95
CA ILE A 309 11.54 4.58 7.74
C ILE A 309 12.86 3.80 7.86
N LEU A 310 13.61 3.98 8.94
CA LEU A 310 14.89 3.28 9.10
C LEU A 310 14.72 1.76 9.21
N ILE A 311 13.72 1.28 9.93
CA ILE A 311 13.44 -0.16 10.03
C ILE A 311 13.13 -0.73 8.64
N HIS A 312 12.27 -0.05 7.87
CA HIS A 312 11.88 -0.45 6.52
C HIS A 312 13.10 -0.47 5.59
N MET A 313 13.88 0.61 5.57
CA MET A 313 15.12 0.69 4.78
C MET A 313 16.11 -0.42 5.09
N ILE A 314 16.33 -0.72 6.38
CA ILE A 314 17.25 -1.79 6.80
C ILE A 314 16.72 -3.15 6.38
N TYR A 315 15.43 -3.40 6.56
CA TYR A 315 14.79 -4.65 6.17
C TYR A 315 14.94 -4.88 4.66
N ASP A 316 14.59 -3.90 3.84
CA ASP A 316 14.68 -4.00 2.39
C ASP A 316 16.13 -4.15 1.94
N PHE A 317 17.06 -3.42 2.55
CA PHE A 317 18.48 -3.53 2.23
C PHE A 317 18.99 -4.95 2.44
N ILE A 318 18.57 -5.62 3.52
CA ILE A 318 18.92 -7.02 3.79
C ILE A 318 18.22 -7.94 2.78
N ALA A 319 16.91 -7.77 2.56
CA ALA A 319 16.12 -8.62 1.67
C ALA A 319 16.62 -8.60 0.21
N PHE A 320 17.03 -7.42 -0.28
CA PHE A 320 17.62 -7.26 -1.61
C PHE A 320 19.08 -7.70 -1.72
N GLY A 321 19.68 -8.25 -0.66
CA GLY A 321 21.05 -8.77 -0.71
C GLY A 321 22.13 -7.68 -0.59
N GLY A 322 21.79 -6.51 -0.07
CA GLY A 322 22.74 -5.41 0.12
C GLY A 322 23.97 -5.78 0.95
N LEU A 323 23.81 -6.66 1.96
CA LEU A 323 24.95 -7.19 2.74
C LEU A 323 25.92 -8.02 1.89
N TYR A 324 25.41 -8.84 0.98
CA TYR A 324 26.23 -9.65 0.07
C TYR A 324 26.99 -8.77 -0.92
N LEU A 325 26.31 -7.77 -1.50
CA LEU A 325 26.93 -6.81 -2.41
C LEU A 325 28.01 -5.97 -1.70
N LEU A 326 27.77 -5.55 -0.45
CA LEU A 326 28.75 -4.84 0.36
C LEU A 326 30.01 -5.68 0.61
N TYR A 327 29.84 -6.96 0.96
CA TYR A 327 30.95 -7.87 1.20
C TYR A 327 31.85 -8.06 -0.04
N ASN A 328 31.25 -8.12 -1.24
CA ASN A 328 32.00 -8.33 -2.48
C ASN A 328 32.75 -7.07 -3.00
N ILE A 329 32.55 -5.91 -2.37
CA ILE A 329 33.23 -4.65 -2.72
C ILE A 329 34.43 -4.39 -1.79
N ILE A 330 34.44 -4.97 -0.59
CA ILE A 330 35.51 -4.83 0.43
C ILE A 330 36.62 -5.85 0.15
#